data_AF-A0A1A8HC69-F1
#
_entry.id   AF-A0A1A8HC69-F1
#
_cell.length_a   1.000
_cell.length_b   1.000
_cell.length_c   1.000
_cell.angle_alpha   90.00
_cell.angle_beta   90.00
_cell.angle_gamma   90.00
#
_symmetry.space_group_name_H-M   'P 1'
#
loop_
_entity.id
_entity.type
_entity.pdbx_description
1 polymer ?
#
loop_
_entity_poly.entity_id
_entity_poly.type
_entity_poly.pdbx_seq_one_letter_code
_entity_poly.pdbx_strand_id
1 'polypeptide(L)'
;QISSLAKSQFENAGRRFMEQTILLGIRKRPSRRWGFYLFPDCYNYGWRKSNFTGECSKMTQKQNNKLMWLWERSTALFPSVYLHKSLKNSPRAALFVRNRVQEA
;
A
#
# COMPACT_ATOMS: atom_id res chain seq x y z
N GLN A 1 -9.51 -10.71 24.86
CA GLN A 1 -9.61 -9.34 25.40
C GLN A 1 -8.32 -8.52 25.18
N ILE A 2 -7.13 -9.03 25.54
CA ILE A 2 -5.86 -8.30 25.35
C ILE A 2 -5.53 -8.06 23.86
N SER A 3 -5.64 -9.08 23.01
CA SER A 3 -5.32 -8.96 21.57
C SER A 3 -6.19 -7.94 20.82
N SER A 4 -7.51 -7.90 21.10
CA SER A 4 -8.41 -6.92 20.50
C SER A 4 -8.12 -5.50 20.97
N LEU A 5 -7.78 -5.32 22.25
CA LEU A 5 -7.38 -4.03 22.80
C LEU A 5 -6.06 -3.54 22.18
N ALA A 6 -5.05 -4.42 22.14
CA ALA A 6 -3.75 -4.13 21.56
C ALA A 6 -3.87 -3.73 20.08
N LYS A 7 -4.67 -4.47 19.31
CA LYS A 7 -4.96 -4.14 17.90
C LYS A 7 -5.57 -2.75 17.76
N SER A 8 -6.61 -2.44 18.54
CA SER A 8 -7.28 -1.14 18.49
C SER A 8 -6.32 0.01 18.84
N GLN A 9 -5.53 -0.15 19.91
CA GLN A 9 -4.56 0.87 20.33
C GLN A 9 -3.48 1.09 19.26
N PHE A 10 -2.95 0.01 18.69
CA PHE A 10 -1.92 0.08 17.65
C PHE A 10 -2.45 0.75 16.37
N GLU A 11 -3.60 0.31 15.85
CA GLU A 11 -4.20 0.87 14.63
C GLU A 11 -4.55 2.36 14.82
N ASN A 12 -5.12 2.74 15.98
CA ASN A 12 -5.45 4.14 16.28
C ASN A 12 -4.21 5.03 16.40
N ALA A 13 -3.18 4.56 17.12
CA ALA A 13 -1.94 5.31 17.25
C ALA A 13 -1.21 5.45 15.91
N GLY A 14 -1.14 4.36 15.13
CA GLY A 14 -0.54 4.34 13.79
C GLY A 14 -1.24 5.30 12.83
N ARG A 15 -2.58 5.26 12.78
CA ARG A 15 -3.37 6.22 12.00
C ARG A 15 -3.06 7.65 12.38
N ARG A 16 -3.16 7.98 13.68
CA ARG A 16 -2.94 9.35 14.17
C ARG A 16 -1.57 9.87 13.76
N PHE A 17 -0.53 9.06 13.90
CA PHE A 17 0.83 9.46 13.57
C PHE A 17 1.01 9.72 12.07
N MET A 18 0.57 8.79 11.22
CA MET A 18 0.69 8.93 9.76
C MET A 18 -0.14 10.10 9.23
N GLU A 19 -1.38 10.23 9.68
CA GLU A 19 -2.32 11.28 9.25
C GLU A 19 -1.82 12.68 9.65
N GLN A 20 -1.36 12.85 10.90
CA GLN A 20 -0.82 14.14 11.33
C GLN A 20 0.48 14.51 10.61
N THR A 21 1.33 13.53 10.31
CA THR A 21 2.59 13.75 9.60
C THR A 21 2.35 14.25 8.18
N ILE A 22 1.48 13.60 7.41
CA ILE A 22 1.21 14.01 6.03
C ILE A 22 0.50 15.36 5.97
N LEU A 23 -0.45 15.61 6.89
CA LEU A 23 -1.13 16.91 7.02
C LEU A 23 -0.15 18.03 7.38
N LEU A 24 0.84 17.77 8.23
CA LEU A 24 1.89 18.74 8.53
C LEU A 24 2.73 19.04 7.29
N GLY A 25 3.16 18.01 6.55
CA GLY A 25 3.93 18.15 5.32
C GLY A 25 3.20 19.01 4.28
N ILE A 26 1.93 18.70 4.01
CA ILE A 26 1.07 19.45 3.08
C ILE A 26 0.95 20.91 3.52
N ARG A 27 0.65 21.18 4.79
CA ARG A 27 0.53 22.57 5.29
C ARG A 27 1.83 23.35 5.16
N LYS A 28 2.99 22.72 5.38
CA LYS A 28 4.30 23.39 5.32
C LYS A 28 4.80 23.57 3.89
N ARG A 29 4.42 22.70 2.96
CA ARG A 29 4.85 22.70 1.55
C ARG A 29 3.69 22.28 0.63
N PRO A 30 2.69 23.15 0.42
CA PRO A 30 1.44 22.79 -0.26
C PRO A 30 1.61 22.47 -1.74
N SER A 31 2.64 23.03 -2.40
CA SER A 31 2.92 22.77 -3.83
C SER A 31 3.66 21.45 -4.09
N ARG A 32 3.88 20.62 -3.06
CA ARG A 32 4.60 19.33 -3.20
C ARG A 32 3.63 18.16 -3.16
N ARG A 33 4.03 17.06 -3.80
CA ARG A 33 3.34 15.79 -3.75
C ARG A 33 3.78 15.04 -2.49
N TRP A 34 2.80 14.65 -1.69
CA TRP A 34 2.95 14.00 -0.39
C TRP A 34 2.18 12.69 -0.39
N GLY A 35 2.83 11.66 0.12
CA GLY A 35 2.34 10.29 0.21
C GLY A 35 3.42 9.44 0.87
N PHE A 36 3.06 8.24 1.30
CA PHE A 36 4.01 7.31 1.89
C PHE A 36 4.54 6.35 0.83
N TYR A 37 5.86 6.13 0.83
CA TYR A 37 6.47 5.05 0.05
C TYR A 37 5.81 3.70 0.38
N LEU A 38 5.73 2.82 -0.62
CA LEU A 38 5.16 1.48 -0.61
C LEU A 38 3.63 1.42 -0.66
N PHE A 39 2.91 2.48 -0.30
CA PHE A 39 1.45 2.43 -0.21
C PHE A 39 0.72 2.88 -1.49
N PRO A 40 -0.38 2.19 -1.87
CA PRO A 40 -0.86 0.92 -1.31
C PRO A 40 0.04 -0.27 -1.70
N ASP A 41 0.04 -1.32 -0.88
CA ASP A 41 0.66 -2.60 -1.24
C ASP A 41 -0.42 -3.61 -1.64
N CYS A 42 -0.13 -4.36 -2.70
CA CYS A 42 -0.98 -5.41 -3.28
C CYS A 42 -0.72 -6.79 -2.65
N TYR A 43 0.43 -6.97 -1.99
CA TYR A 43 0.89 -8.25 -1.43
C TYR A 43 0.90 -9.42 -2.42
N ASN A 44 1.02 -9.15 -3.72
CA ASN A 44 1.04 -10.13 -4.80
C ASN A 44 2.41 -10.82 -4.97
N TYR A 45 3.05 -11.19 -3.87
CA TYR A 45 4.39 -11.79 -3.85
C TYR A 45 4.44 -13.28 -4.26
N GLY A 46 3.29 -13.85 -4.64
CA GLY A 46 3.11 -15.28 -4.93
C GLY A 46 3.53 -15.74 -6.33
N TRP A 47 4.46 -15.06 -7.01
CA TRP A 47 4.79 -15.31 -8.43
C TRP A 47 5.41 -16.68 -8.75
N ARG A 48 5.75 -17.47 -7.74
CA ARG A 48 6.21 -18.86 -7.91
C ARG A 48 5.07 -19.86 -8.10
N LYS A 49 3.83 -19.47 -7.77
CA LYS A 49 2.65 -20.34 -7.95
C LYS A 49 2.32 -20.49 -9.44
N SER A 50 1.88 -21.68 -9.85
CA SER A 50 1.55 -21.97 -11.25
C SER A 50 0.40 -21.10 -11.78
N ASN A 51 -0.59 -20.81 -10.93
CA ASN A 51 -1.78 -20.00 -11.24
C ASN A 51 -1.61 -18.50 -10.91
N PHE A 52 -0.40 -17.96 -10.98
CA PHE A 52 -0.15 -16.57 -10.62
C PHE A 52 -0.77 -15.59 -11.64
N THR A 53 -1.78 -14.83 -11.21
CA THR A 53 -2.44 -13.76 -11.99
C THR A 53 -1.85 -12.37 -11.72
N GLY A 54 -1.13 -12.21 -10.61
CA GLY A 54 -0.64 -10.92 -10.12
C GLY A 54 -1.67 -10.11 -9.34
N GLU A 55 -2.93 -10.51 -9.32
CA GLU A 55 -4.02 -9.77 -8.67
C GLU A 55 -3.83 -9.62 -7.16
N CYS A 56 -4.21 -8.45 -6.64
CA CYS A 56 -4.28 -8.22 -5.21
C CYS A 56 -5.47 -9.02 -4.65
N SER A 57 -5.28 -9.70 -3.52
CA SER A 57 -6.35 -10.50 -2.95
C SER A 57 -7.55 -9.62 -2.54
N LYS A 58 -8.77 -10.16 -2.59
CA LYS A 58 -9.97 -9.45 -2.09
C LYS A 58 -9.82 -9.02 -0.63
N MET A 59 -9.07 -9.78 0.18
CA MET A 59 -8.79 -9.42 1.56
C MET A 59 -7.85 -8.21 1.65
N THR A 60 -6.81 -8.17 0.83
CA THR A 60 -5.88 -7.03 0.73
C THR A 60 -6.63 -5.77 0.30
N GLN A 61 -7.44 -5.85 -0.75
CA GLN A 61 -8.27 -4.72 -1.21
C GLN A 61 -9.20 -4.23 -0.09
N LYS A 62 -9.85 -5.14 0.65
CA LYS A 62 -10.68 -4.78 1.83
C LYS A 62 -9.86 -4.11 2.94
N GLN A 63 -8.60 -4.48 3.13
CA GLN A 63 -7.72 -3.83 4.12
C GLN A 63 -7.26 -2.45 3.63
N ASN A 64 -6.90 -2.32 2.35
CA ASN A 64 -6.56 -1.04 1.74
C ASN A 64 -7.75 -0.06 1.75
N ASN A 65 -8.98 -0.56 1.58
CA ASN A 65 -10.20 0.24 1.75
C ASN A 65 -10.42 0.73 3.19
N LYS A 66 -9.85 0.07 4.22
CA LYS A 66 -9.90 0.61 5.60
C LYS A 66 -8.91 1.76 5.81
N LEU A 67 -8.00 1.97 4.86
CA LEU A 67 -7.01 3.05 4.87
C LEU A 67 -7.46 4.25 4.02
N MET A 68 -8.75 4.40 3.68
CA MET A 68 -9.25 5.58 2.93
C MET A 68 -8.80 6.92 3.54
N TRP A 69 -8.73 7.00 4.87
CA TRP A 69 -8.22 8.17 5.59
C TRP A 69 -6.79 8.57 5.18
N LEU A 70 -5.96 7.63 4.72
CA LEU A 70 -4.61 7.90 4.25
C LEU A 70 -4.62 8.40 2.81
N TRP A 71 -5.47 7.81 1.96
CA TRP A 71 -5.59 8.14 0.53
C TRP A 71 -6.15 9.54 0.35
N GLU A 72 -7.23 9.87 1.06
CA GLU A 72 -7.88 11.18 1.03
C GLU A 72 -6.97 12.31 1.53
N ARG A 73 -6.00 11.99 2.38
CA ARG A 73 -5.00 12.95 2.89
C ARG A 73 -3.73 13.01 2.05
N SER A 74 -3.52 12.06 1.16
CA SER A 74 -2.37 12.04 0.26
C SER A 74 -2.63 12.90 -0.97
N THR A 75 -1.57 13.43 -1.57
CA THR A 75 -1.63 14.19 -2.84
C THR A 75 -0.92 13.48 -3.99
N ALA A 76 -0.30 12.32 -3.71
CA ALA A 76 0.19 11.31 -4.64
C ALA A 76 0.32 9.96 -3.92
N LEU A 77 0.31 8.86 -4.69
CA LEU A 77 0.58 7.51 -4.20
C LEU A 77 1.93 7.02 -4.73
N PHE A 78 2.64 6.23 -3.92
CA PHE A 78 3.99 5.77 -4.23
C PHE A 78 4.12 4.26 -4.04
N PRO A 79 3.34 3.44 -4.77
CA PRO A 79 3.45 1.98 -4.68
C PRO A 79 4.85 1.55 -5.13
N SER A 80 5.46 0.64 -4.37
CA SER A 80 6.75 0.06 -4.78
C SER A 80 6.49 -1.06 -5.78
N VAL A 81 7.17 -1.06 -6.92
CA VAL A 81 7.08 -2.10 -7.96
C VAL A 81 8.41 -2.81 -8.19
N TYR A 82 9.26 -2.84 -7.15
CA TYR A 82 10.57 -3.50 -7.23
C TYR A 82 10.43 -4.98 -7.56
N LEU A 83 11.24 -5.43 -8.51
CA LEU A 83 11.22 -6.79 -9.00
C LEU A 83 12.27 -7.64 -8.30
N HIS A 84 11.84 -8.80 -7.79
CA HIS A 84 12.78 -9.83 -7.37
C HIS A 84 13.56 -10.37 -8.58
N LYS A 85 14.85 -10.71 -8.41
CA LYS A 85 15.73 -11.17 -9.51
C LYS A 85 15.15 -12.36 -10.29
N SER A 86 14.38 -13.23 -9.64
CA SER A 86 13.71 -14.37 -10.29
C SER A 86 12.62 -13.99 -11.31
N LEU A 87 12.18 -12.73 -11.32
CA LEU A 87 11.21 -12.20 -12.29
C LEU A 87 11.90 -11.59 -13.52
N LYS A 88 13.23 -11.56 -13.57
CA LYS A 88 13.98 -11.04 -14.73
C LYS A 88 13.52 -11.76 -16.01
N ASN A 89 13.13 -10.98 -17.01
CA ASN A 89 12.64 -11.46 -18.32
C ASN A 89 11.42 -12.41 -18.23
N SER A 90 10.67 -12.38 -17.13
CA SER A 90 9.46 -13.20 -16.97
C SER A 90 8.20 -12.39 -17.32
N PRO A 91 7.22 -12.95 -18.06
CA PRO A 91 5.92 -12.29 -18.25
C PRO A 91 5.17 -12.07 -16.92
N ARG A 92 5.51 -12.83 -15.87
CA ARG A 92 4.98 -12.63 -14.52
C ARG A 92 5.39 -11.29 -13.90
N ALA A 93 6.51 -10.70 -14.35
CA ALA A 93 6.90 -9.36 -13.91
C ALA A 93 5.85 -8.32 -14.31
N ALA A 94 5.32 -8.40 -15.54
CA ALA A 94 4.27 -7.49 -16.01
C ALA A 94 2.99 -7.66 -15.18
N LEU A 95 2.58 -8.90 -14.87
CA LEU A 95 1.43 -9.17 -14.01
C LEU A 95 1.64 -8.61 -12.59
N PHE A 96 2.84 -8.79 -12.02
CA PHE A 96 3.18 -8.26 -10.70
C PHE A 96 3.08 -6.73 -10.65
N VAL A 97 3.72 -6.04 -11.61
CA VAL A 97 3.77 -4.57 -11.65
C VAL A 97 2.39 -3.99 -11.97
N ARG A 98 1.72 -4.50 -13.01
CA ARG A 98 0.40 -3.98 -13.45
C ARG A 98 -0.59 -3.95 -12.31
N ASN A 99 -0.74 -5.04 -11.56
CA ASN A 99 -1.74 -5.10 -10.50
C ASN A 99 -1.41 -4.19 -9.30
N ARG A 100 -0.13 -3.94 -9.02
CA ARG A 100 0.29 -2.97 -7.99
C ARG A 100 0.00 -1.53 -8.41
N VAL A 101 0.14 -1.23 -9.70
CA VAL A 101 -0.23 0.07 -10.27
C VAL A 101 -1.75 0.23 -10.35
N GLN A 102 -2.50 -0.83 -10.64
CA GLN A 102 -3.98 -0.79 -10.71
C GLN A 102 -4.64 -0.66 -9.33
N GLU A 103 -3.99 -1.13 -8.26
CA GLU A 103 -4.48 -0.98 -6.89
C GLU A 103 -4.31 0.46 -6.35
N ALA A 104 -3.38 1.23 -6.91
CA ALA A 104 -3.13 2.63 -6.57
C ALA A 104 -3.99 3.56 -7.42
#